data_AF-A0A820JH05-F1
#
_entry.id   AF-A0A820JH05-F1
#
_cell.length_a   1.000
_cell.length_b   1.000
_cell.length_c   1.000
_cell.angle_alpha   90.00
_cell.angle_beta   90.00
_cell.angle_gamma   90.00
#
_symmetry.space_group_name_H-M   'P 1'
#
loop_
_entity.id
_entity.type
_entity.pdbx_description
1 polymer ?
#
loop_
_entity_poly.entity_id
_entity_poly.type
_entity_poly.pdbx_seq_one_letter_code
_entity_poly.pdbx_strand_id
1 'polypeptide(L)' 'TAHRAVFTHAGQVCFAASRIFVHSTLHDAFASKSVELAKKRIVGDPFDLTTEQGP' A
#
# COMPACT_ATOMS: atom_id res chain seq x y z
N THR A 1 -7.71 -3.75 -3.31
CA THR A 1 -7.69 -3.63 -1.84
C THR A 1 -7.17 -2.25 -1.47
N ALA A 2 -7.43 -1.78 -0.25
CA ALA A 2 -6.85 -0.55 0.31
C ALA A 2 -5.34 -0.42 0.04
N HIS A 3 -4.59 -1.49 0.31
CA HIS A 3 -3.15 -1.55 0.08
C HIS A 3 -2.76 -1.31 -1.39
N ARG A 4 -3.36 -2.03 -2.35
CA ARG A 4 -3.06 -1.80 -3.78
C ARG A 4 -3.48 -0.41 -4.26
N ALA A 5 -4.58 0.14 -3.74
CA ALA A 5 -5.13 1.41 -4.19
C ALA A 5 -4.22 2.62 -3.89
N VAL A 6 -3.33 2.51 -2.90
CA VAL A 6 -2.36 3.57 -2.57
C VAL A 6 -0.95 3.26 -3.10
N PHE A 7 -0.53 1.99 -3.14
CA PHE A 7 0.84 1.61 -3.51
C PHE A 7 1.06 1.26 -4.99
N THR A 8 -0.01 1.18 -5.80
CA THR A 8 0.14 0.97 -7.25
C THR A 8 0.90 2.14 -7.88
N HIS A 9 1.89 1.83 -8.71
CA HIS A 9 2.83 2.82 -9.29
C HIS A 9 3.43 3.77 -8.25
N ALA A 10 3.75 3.26 -7.05
CA ALA A 10 4.25 4.07 -5.95
C ALA A 10 3.33 5.24 -5.55
N GLY A 11 2.02 5.12 -5.80
CA GLY A 11 1.06 6.19 -5.57
C GLY A 11 1.13 7.32 -6.60
N GLN A 12 1.94 7.19 -7.66
CA GLN A 12 2.03 8.10 -8.80
C GLN A 12 0.85 7.90 -9.76
N VAL A 13 -0.35 7.93 -9.18
CA VAL A 13 -1.64 7.75 -9.85
C VAL A 13 -2.55 8.86 -9.35
N CYS A 14 -3.14 9.64 -10.25
CA CYS A 14 -3.97 10.79 -9.88
C CYS A 14 -5.20 10.42 -9.02
N PHE A 15 -5.64 9.17 -9.08
CA PHE A 15 -6.73 8.60 -8.29
C PHE A 15 -6.24 7.61 -7.21
N ALA A 16 -4.99 7.73 -6.75
CA ALA A 16 -4.49 6.94 -5.63
C ALA A 16 -5.31 7.19 -4.36
N ALA A 17 -5.64 6.12 -3.64
CA ALA A 17 -6.42 6.19 -2.40
C ALA A 17 -5.55 6.65 -1.22
N SER A 18 -5.16 7.92 -1.20
CA SER A 18 -4.30 8.52 -0.17
C SER A 18 -4.95 8.66 1.20
N ARG A 19 -6.28 8.54 1.28
CA ARG A 19 -7.05 8.59 2.53
C ARG A 19 -8.06 7.45 2.58
N ILE A 20 -8.15 6.78 3.72
CA ILE A 20 -9.07 5.67 3.96
C ILE A 20 -9.80 5.93 5.27
N PHE A 21 -11.12 5.93 5.23
CA PHE A 21 -11.96 6.02 6.41
C PHE A 21 -12.33 4.61 6.88
N VAL A 22 -12.15 4.35 8.17
CA VAL A 22 -12.39 3.04 8.77
C VAL A 22 -13.32 3.22 9.95
N HIS A 23 -14.28 2.32 10.10
CA HIS A 23 -15.19 2.30 11.24
C HIS A 23 -14.38 2.17 12.54
N SER A 24 -14.76 2.91 13.59
CA SER A 24 -13.99 3.04 14.83
C SER A 24 -13.67 1.68 15.46
N THR A 25 -14.62 0.75 15.47
CA THR A 25 -14.44 -0.60 16.03
C THR A 25 -13.46 -1.49 15.26
N LEU A 26 -13.06 -1.10 14.04
CA LEU A 26 -12.15 -1.85 13.17
C LEU A 26 -10.82 -1.12 12.93
N HIS A 27 -10.68 0.11 13.42
CA HIS A 27 -9.55 0.99 13.12
C HIS A 27 -8.20 0.31 13.41
N ASP A 28 -8.01 -0.18 14.64
CA ASP A 28 -6.72 -0.72 15.07
C ASP A 28 -6.35 -2.02 14.36
N ALA A 29 -7.35 -2.89 14.16
CA ALA A 29 -7.17 -4.14 13.41
C ALA A 29 -6.82 -3.87 11.94
N PHE A 30 -7.47 -2.87 11.32
CA PHE A 30 -7.16 -2.44 9.96
C PHE A 30 -5.76 -1.83 9.87
N ALA A 31 -5.43 -0.90 10.77
CA ALA A 31 -4.15 -0.20 10.78
C ALA A 31 -3.00 -1.19 10.97
N SER A 32 -3.11 -2.13 11.92
CA SER A 32 -2.10 -3.17 12.15
C SER A 32 -1.84 -4.01 10.90
N LYS A 33 -2.91 -4.49 10.22
CA LYS A 33 -2.77 -5.26 8.98
C LYS A 33 -2.22 -4.43 7.83
N SER A 34 -2.62 -3.16 7.73
CA SER A 34 -2.11 -2.24 6.72
C SER A 34 -0.60 -2.02 6.87
N VAL A 35 -0.13 -1.83 8.10
CA VAL A 35 1.30 -1.70 8.44
C VAL A 35 2.07 -2.98 8.10
N GLU A 36 1.53 -4.15 8.46
CA GLU A 36 2.17 -5.43 8.17
C GLU A 36 2.36 -5.64 6.65
N LEU A 37 1.33 -5.35 5.85
CA LEU A 37 1.39 -5.46 4.39
C LEU A 37 2.36 -4.42 3.80
N ALA A 38 2.34 -3.19 4.29
CA ALA A 38 3.28 -2.15 3.84
C ALA A 38 4.74 -2.53 4.08
N LYS A 39 5.06 -3.13 5.24
CA LYS A 39 6.42 -3.60 5.56
C LYS A 39 6.90 -4.77 4.72
N LYS A 40 6.00 -5.60 4.20
CA LYS A 40 6.32 -6.78 3.39
C LYS A 40 6.58 -6.45 1.91
N ARG A 41 6.27 -5.23 1.48
CA ARG A 41 6.35 -4.82 0.07
C ARG A 41 7.81 -4.68 -0.37
N ILE A 42 8.17 -5.33 -1.47
CA ILE A 42 9.52 -5.27 -2.05
C ILE A 42 9.64 -4.00 -2.90
N VAL A 43 10.46 -3.05 -2.42
CA VAL A 43 10.78 -1.81 -3.14
C VAL A 43 12.18 -1.94 -3.74
N GLY A 44 12.34 -1.68 -5.03
CA GLY A 44 13.59 -1.98 -5.72
C GLY A 44 13.68 -1.52 -7.17
N ASP A 45 14.62 -2.11 -7.90
CA ASP A 45 14.85 -1.86 -9.32
C ASP A 45 13.62 -2.29 -10.14
N PRO A 46 13.05 -1.42 -11.00
CA PRO A 46 11.89 -1.77 -11.85
C PRO A 46 12.18 -2.88 -12.88
N PHE A 47 13.45 -3.21 -13.15
CA PHE A 47 13.83 -4.32 -14.02
C PHE A 47 14.04 -5.65 -13.28
N ASP A 48 14.05 -5.64 -11.95
CA ASP A 48 14.04 -6.87 -11.14
C ASP A 48 12.60 -7.42 -11.04
N LEU A 49 12.40 -8.68 -11.47
CA LEU A 49 11.11 -9.35 -11.46
C LEU A 49 10.54 -9.58 -10.05
N THR A 50 11.36 -9.46 -9.00
CA THR A 50 10.95 -9.55 -7.60
C THR A 50 10.46 -8.22 -7.02
N THR A 51 10.73 -7.10 -7.70
CA THR A 51 10.28 -5.77 -7.27
C THR A 51 8.76 -5.64 -7.40
N GLU A 52 8.09 -5.29 -6.31
CA GLU A 52 6.67 -4.96 -6.34
C GLU A 52 6.41 -3.46 -6.56
N GLN A 53 7.38 -2.62 -6.22
CA GLN A 53 7.29 -1.16 -6.32
C GLN A 53 8.63 -0.54 -6.73
N GLY A 54 8.63 0.16 -7.86
CA GLY A 54 9.77 0.96 -8.33
C GLY A 54 9.79 2.38 -7.74
N PRO A 55 10.75 3.22 -8.19
CA PRO A 55 10.81 4.64 -7.88
C PRO A 55 9.66 5.47 -8.50
#